data_AF-A0A2W1NTS4-F1
#
_entry.id   AF-A0A2W1NTS4-F1
#
_cell.length_a   1.000
_cell.length_b   1.000
_cell.length_c   1.000
_cell.angle_alpha   90.00
_cell.angle_beta   90.00
_cell.angle_gamma   90.00
#
_symmetry.space_group_name_H-M   'P 1'
#
loop_
_entity.id
_entity.type
_entity.pdbx_description
1 polymer ?
#
loop_
_entity_poly.entity_id
_entity_poly.type
_entity_poly.pdbx_seq_one_letter_code
_entity_poly.pdbx_strand_id
1 'polypeptide(L)'
;MPKLSSPPPPVLENMQASELVEQYQKIWDKYSTTPINGPTKVEDTPLLNRGFEFQFDAEINNPDVLFIGINPSFQPDRPQVRQAYAKPKNGPGYFRPFYKIEEDLKASYQREITWTQLDLLVLRETQQPYIENHLLKAKRGQDFILEQLAVANEIITALKPKVIVVSNTLARELMSGNSKQLVDGREVGVWMDYKYEFDQTLGTEKMVQAGALNGTPVFFTAMLSGQKSIDRGTFQRLVWHIDAVLGKGE
;
A
#
# COMPACT_ATOMS: atom_id res chain seq x y z
N MET A 1 -31.50 3.08 5.82
CA MET A 1 -30.45 3.62 6.71
C MET A 1 -29.98 4.94 6.12
N PRO A 2 -29.81 6.02 6.90
CA PRO A 2 -29.31 7.28 6.36
C PRO A 2 -27.85 7.12 5.94
N LYS A 3 -27.53 7.49 4.70
CA LYS A 3 -26.16 7.54 4.19
C LYS A 3 -25.44 8.68 4.90
N LEU A 4 -24.36 8.37 5.61
CA LEU A 4 -23.37 9.36 6.02
C LEU A 4 -22.65 9.84 4.75
N SER A 5 -23.15 10.93 4.17
CA SER A 5 -22.36 11.78 3.28
C SER A 5 -21.42 12.58 4.18
N SER A 6 -20.30 11.98 4.56
CA SER A 6 -19.21 12.73 5.20
C SER A 6 -18.66 13.74 4.18
N PRO A 7 -18.44 15.01 4.59
CA PRO A 7 -17.78 15.99 3.73
C PRO A 7 -16.37 15.47 3.35
N PRO A 8 -15.84 15.86 2.19
CA PRO A 8 -14.46 15.52 1.86
C PRO A 8 -13.55 16.04 2.98
N PRO A 9 -12.61 15.22 3.48
CA PRO A 9 -11.69 15.67 4.51
C PRO A 9 -10.94 16.91 4.03
N PRO A 10 -10.58 17.84 4.95
CA PRO A 10 -9.74 18.97 4.59
C PRO A 10 -8.48 18.44 3.91
N VAL A 11 -8.06 19.11 2.83
CA VAL A 11 -6.80 18.82 2.15
C VAL A 11 -5.70 19.04 3.20
N LEU A 12 -5.09 17.96 3.67
CA LEU A 12 -3.99 17.98 4.63
C LEU A 12 -2.77 18.58 3.93
N GLU A 13 -2.63 19.89 3.94
CA GLU A 13 -1.36 20.54 3.62
C GLU A 13 -0.37 20.19 4.74
N ASN A 14 0.68 19.45 4.38
CA ASN A 14 1.86 19.08 5.20
C ASN A 14 1.65 17.98 6.26
N MET A 15 1.23 16.79 5.84
CA MET A 15 1.29 15.57 6.67
C MET A 15 2.72 15.33 7.18
N GLN A 16 2.89 15.26 8.50
CA GLN A 16 4.20 15.03 9.11
C GLN A 16 4.39 13.56 9.50
N ALA A 17 5.62 13.06 9.37
CA ALA A 17 5.97 11.71 9.80
C ALA A 17 5.65 11.46 11.29
N SER A 18 5.85 12.48 12.14
CA SER A 18 5.55 12.39 13.58
C SER A 18 4.05 12.18 13.85
N GLU A 19 3.18 12.84 13.09
CA GLU A 19 1.73 12.70 13.23
C GLU A 19 1.29 11.28 12.84
N LEU A 20 1.83 10.75 11.75
CA LEU A 20 1.58 9.37 11.33
C LEU A 20 2.08 8.35 12.36
N VAL A 21 3.26 8.57 12.93
CA VAL A 21 3.79 7.74 14.02
C VAL A 21 2.84 7.77 15.22
N GLU A 22 2.32 8.93 15.61
CA GLU A 22 1.33 9.05 16.68
C GLU A 22 0.01 8.32 16.35
N GLN A 23 -0.47 8.41 15.12
CA GLN A 23 -1.67 7.67 14.68
C GLN A 23 -1.47 6.16 14.82
N TYR A 24 -0.37 5.63 14.28
CA TYR A 24 -0.06 4.20 14.41
C TYR A 24 0.20 3.78 15.86
N GLN A 25 0.82 4.64 16.67
CA GLN A 25 1.04 4.36 18.09
C GLN A 25 -0.29 4.20 18.85
N LYS A 26 -1.30 5.03 18.56
CA LYS A 26 -2.65 4.89 19.14
C LYS A 26 -3.28 3.54 18.81
N ILE A 27 -3.10 3.06 17.57
CA ILE A 27 -3.54 1.72 17.16
C ILE A 27 -2.78 0.67 17.98
N TRP A 28 -1.45 0.77 18.08
CA TRP A 28 -0.63 -0.16 18.87
C TRP A 28 -1.07 -0.24 20.33
N ASP A 29 -1.28 0.90 20.98
CA ASP A 29 -1.67 0.98 22.39
C ASP A 29 -3.02 0.32 22.62
N LYS A 30 -4.00 0.57 21.73
CA LYS A 30 -5.33 -0.01 21.77
C LYS A 30 -5.31 -1.55 21.74
N TYR A 31 -4.40 -2.15 20.97
CA TYR A 31 -4.35 -3.60 20.78
C TYR A 31 -3.28 -4.31 21.63
N SER A 32 -2.43 -3.57 22.33
CA SER A 32 -1.29 -4.07 23.13
C SER A 32 -1.63 -5.15 24.16
N THR A 33 -2.81 -5.05 24.78
CA THR A 33 -3.30 -5.98 25.82
C THR A 33 -4.29 -7.03 25.28
N THR A 34 -4.48 -7.06 23.96
CA THR A 34 -5.43 -7.97 23.32
C THR A 34 -4.72 -9.23 22.79
N PRO A 35 -5.47 -10.30 22.44
CA PRO A 35 -4.88 -11.49 21.84
C PRO A 35 -4.16 -11.27 20.50
N ILE A 36 -4.30 -10.09 19.87
CA ILE A 36 -3.52 -9.73 18.67
C ILE A 36 -2.02 -9.65 19.01
N ASN A 37 -1.68 -9.18 20.21
CA ASN A 37 -0.29 -9.11 20.67
C ASN A 37 0.21 -10.47 21.17
N GLY A 38 0.04 -11.50 20.36
CA GLY A 38 0.54 -12.84 20.62
C GLY A 38 1.76 -13.16 19.76
N PRO A 39 2.54 -14.18 20.13
CA PRO A 39 3.55 -14.77 19.26
C PRO A 39 2.88 -15.44 18.04
N THR A 40 3.68 -15.76 17.02
CA THR A 40 3.26 -16.61 15.90
C THR A 40 3.82 -18.02 16.11
N LYS A 41 3.51 -18.95 15.19
CA LYS A 41 4.06 -20.31 15.24
C LYS A 41 5.59 -20.38 15.06
N VAL A 42 6.20 -19.33 14.52
CA VAL A 42 7.63 -19.31 14.18
C VAL A 42 8.41 -18.18 14.84
N GLU A 43 7.70 -17.26 15.50
CA GLU A 43 8.28 -16.06 16.08
C GLU A 43 7.65 -15.83 17.45
N ASP A 44 8.47 -16.06 18.48
CA ASP A 44 8.09 -15.95 19.89
C ASP A 44 7.89 -14.49 20.32
N THR A 45 8.47 -13.53 19.59
CA THR A 45 8.24 -12.11 19.85
C THR A 45 6.78 -11.76 19.53
N PRO A 46 6.00 -11.28 20.51
CA PRO A 46 4.61 -10.86 20.28
C PRO A 46 4.51 -9.81 19.17
N LEU A 47 3.46 -9.91 18.34
CA LEU A 47 3.34 -9.11 17.12
C LEU A 47 3.58 -7.60 17.34
N LEU A 48 2.96 -6.99 18.35
CA LEU A 48 3.08 -5.56 18.57
C LEU A 48 4.41 -5.18 19.25
N ASN A 49 5.05 -6.14 19.94
CA ASN A 49 6.39 -5.95 20.52
C ASN A 49 7.48 -5.85 19.44
N ARG A 50 7.21 -6.33 18.23
CA ARG A 50 8.08 -6.13 17.05
C ARG A 50 8.12 -4.67 16.61
N GLY A 51 7.14 -3.88 17.03
CA GLY A 51 6.97 -2.49 16.64
C GLY A 51 6.41 -2.35 15.23
N PHE A 52 6.48 -1.13 14.70
CA PHE A 52 6.04 -0.78 13.36
C PHE A 52 7.05 0.11 12.65
N GLU A 53 7.08 -0.02 11.33
CA GLU A 53 7.95 0.74 10.45
C GLU A 53 7.22 0.99 9.13
N PHE A 54 7.42 2.15 8.52
CA PHE A 54 6.83 2.48 7.22
C PHE A 54 7.67 3.51 6.49
N GLN A 55 7.67 3.44 5.15
CA GLN A 55 8.28 4.48 4.34
C GLN A 55 7.37 5.70 4.31
N PHE A 56 7.94 6.89 4.47
CA PHE A 56 7.25 8.15 4.23
C PHE A 56 8.26 9.23 3.82
N ASP A 57 8.05 9.83 2.64
CA ASP A 57 8.89 10.90 2.11
C ASP A 57 8.14 12.23 2.19
N ALA A 58 8.32 12.98 3.29
CA ALA A 58 7.57 14.21 3.58
C ALA A 58 7.70 15.30 2.50
N GLU A 59 8.77 15.27 1.72
CA GLU A 59 9.05 16.23 0.63
C GLU A 59 8.32 15.87 -0.68
N ILE A 60 7.77 14.66 -0.79
CA ILE A 60 7.11 14.17 -2.01
C ILE A 60 5.61 14.38 -1.90
N ASN A 61 5.09 15.33 -2.68
CA ASN A 61 3.67 15.55 -2.90
C ASN A 61 3.33 15.26 -4.37
N ASN A 62 2.17 14.66 -4.65
CA ASN A 62 1.71 14.37 -6.01
C ASN A 62 2.73 13.57 -6.85
N PRO A 63 3.25 12.43 -6.37
CA PRO A 63 4.24 11.67 -7.10
C PRO A 63 3.68 11.16 -8.44
N ASP A 64 4.55 11.03 -9.44
CA ASP A 64 4.17 10.41 -10.70
C ASP A 64 3.76 8.94 -10.48
N VAL A 65 4.50 8.23 -9.61
CA VAL A 65 4.21 6.82 -9.29
C VAL A 65 4.19 6.59 -7.77
N LEU A 66 3.10 6.03 -7.28
CA LEU A 66 3.03 5.44 -5.93
C LEU A 66 3.09 3.91 -6.03
N PHE A 67 4.13 3.32 -5.44
CA PHE A 67 4.22 1.88 -5.28
C PHE A 67 3.53 1.45 -3.99
N ILE A 68 2.63 0.46 -4.08
CA ILE A 68 1.92 -0.08 -2.93
C ILE A 68 2.38 -1.52 -2.67
N GLY A 69 2.90 -1.72 -1.46
CA GLY A 69 3.25 -3.01 -0.88
C GLY A 69 2.29 -3.40 0.23
N ILE A 70 2.70 -4.33 1.08
CA ILE A 70 1.87 -4.82 2.17
C ILE A 70 2.44 -4.47 3.52
N ASN A 71 3.64 -4.95 3.85
CA ASN A 71 4.21 -4.79 5.17
C ASN A 71 5.73 -5.05 5.17
N PRO A 72 6.47 -4.39 6.08
CA PRO A 72 7.89 -4.67 6.30
C PRO A 72 8.10 -6.04 6.96
N SER A 73 9.19 -6.72 6.59
CA SER A 73 9.56 -7.99 7.22
C SER A 73 10.10 -7.80 8.64
N PHE A 74 9.82 -8.75 9.53
CA PHE A 74 10.42 -8.78 10.86
C PHE A 74 11.80 -9.43 10.82
N GLN A 75 12.75 -8.86 11.56
CA GLN A 75 14.10 -9.38 11.73
C GLN A 75 14.41 -9.38 13.25
N PRO A 76 14.66 -10.56 13.86
CA PRO A 76 14.85 -10.68 15.31
C PRO A 76 16.04 -9.89 15.86
N ASP A 77 17.06 -9.66 15.03
CA ASP A 77 18.28 -8.91 15.36
C ASP A 77 18.11 -7.39 15.25
N ARG A 78 16.97 -6.92 14.73
CA ARG A 78 16.63 -5.49 14.70
C ARG A 78 15.83 -5.10 15.94
N PRO A 79 16.14 -3.95 16.57
CA PRO A 79 15.40 -3.47 17.74
C PRO A 79 13.91 -3.27 17.42
N GLN A 80 13.09 -3.13 18.47
CA GLN A 80 11.72 -2.62 18.31
C GLN A 80 11.80 -1.22 17.70
N VAL A 81 11.17 -1.06 16.53
CA VAL A 81 11.14 0.21 15.79
C VAL A 81 9.72 0.77 15.86
N ARG A 82 9.58 2.09 15.98
CA ARG A 82 8.29 2.81 15.96
C ARG A 82 8.49 4.13 15.22
N GLN A 83 8.82 4.04 13.94
CA GLN A 83 9.25 5.21 13.18
C GLN A 83 8.91 5.09 11.70
N ALA A 84 8.84 6.25 11.05
CA ALA A 84 8.93 6.32 9.59
C ALA A 84 10.39 6.30 9.15
N TYR A 85 10.65 5.81 7.92
CA TYR A 85 11.95 5.93 7.27
C TYR A 85 11.78 6.57 5.89
N ALA A 86 12.82 7.29 5.45
CA ALA A 86 12.87 7.85 4.10
C ALA A 86 13.31 6.80 3.08
N LYS A 87 12.93 7.00 1.82
CA LYS A 87 13.39 6.19 0.69
C LYS A 87 14.91 5.95 0.74
N PRO A 88 15.38 4.69 0.71
CA PRO A 88 16.80 4.39 0.87
C PRO A 88 17.61 4.76 -0.37
N LYS A 89 18.75 5.42 -0.18
CA LYS A 89 19.68 5.76 -1.26
C LYS A 89 20.26 4.48 -1.90
N ASN A 90 20.41 4.48 -3.23
CA ASN A 90 21.05 3.43 -4.04
C ASN A 90 20.27 2.10 -4.19
N GLY A 91 18.95 2.08 -3.95
CA GLY A 91 18.08 0.94 -4.29
C GLY A 91 18.48 -0.44 -3.76
N PRO A 92 18.81 -0.60 -2.46
CA PRO A 92 19.18 -1.90 -1.92
C PRO A 92 17.98 -2.85 -1.83
N GLY A 93 18.23 -4.15 -2.04
CA GLY A 93 17.30 -5.23 -1.68
C GLY A 93 15.90 -5.08 -2.28
N TYR A 94 14.90 -5.01 -1.41
CA TYR A 94 13.48 -4.81 -1.77
C TYR A 94 13.27 -3.63 -2.72
N PHE A 95 14.07 -2.57 -2.58
CA PHE A 95 13.87 -1.34 -3.33
C PHE A 95 14.44 -1.36 -4.75
N ARG A 96 15.31 -2.32 -5.06
CA ARG A 96 16.01 -2.40 -6.34
C ARG A 96 15.08 -2.32 -7.57
N PRO A 97 13.93 -3.02 -7.63
CA PRO A 97 13.06 -2.96 -8.79
C PRO A 97 12.42 -1.58 -9.01
N PHE A 98 12.11 -0.82 -7.96
CA PHE A 98 11.51 0.51 -8.10
C PHE A 98 12.50 1.49 -8.73
N TYR A 99 13.75 1.46 -8.25
CA TYR A 99 14.85 2.19 -8.89
C TYR A 99 15.07 1.76 -10.33
N LYS A 100 14.97 0.45 -10.62
CA LYS A 100 15.11 -0.05 -11.99
C LYS A 100 14.00 0.45 -12.92
N ILE A 101 12.76 0.62 -12.43
CA ILE A 101 11.67 1.22 -13.21
C ILE A 101 12.02 2.67 -13.55
N GLU A 102 12.46 3.47 -12.58
CA GLU A 102 12.92 4.85 -12.80
C GLU A 102 14.06 4.93 -13.82
N GLU A 103 15.09 4.08 -13.66
CA GLU A 103 16.22 3.98 -14.58
C GLU A 103 15.78 3.62 -16.01
N ASP A 104 14.89 2.63 -16.15
CA ASP A 104 14.42 2.17 -17.46
C ASP A 104 13.51 3.19 -18.14
N LEU A 105 12.67 3.90 -17.39
CA LEU A 105 11.86 5.01 -17.88
C LEU A 105 12.75 6.13 -18.45
N LYS A 106 13.78 6.51 -17.69
CA LYS A 106 14.75 7.52 -18.12
C LYS A 106 15.54 7.07 -19.35
N ALA A 107 16.06 5.85 -19.35
CA ALA A 107 16.94 5.38 -20.43
C ALA A 107 16.18 5.07 -21.74
N SER A 108 14.96 4.54 -21.64
CA SER A 108 14.20 4.04 -22.80
C SER A 108 13.24 5.08 -23.37
N TYR A 109 12.70 5.95 -22.51
CA TYR A 109 11.62 6.89 -22.87
C TYR A 109 11.95 8.35 -22.56
N GLN A 110 13.15 8.65 -22.04
CA GLN A 110 13.56 10.01 -21.63
C GLN A 110 12.60 10.62 -20.59
N ARG A 111 11.94 9.76 -19.80
CA ARG A 111 10.98 10.17 -18.78
C ARG A 111 11.63 10.15 -17.40
N GLU A 112 11.74 11.33 -16.79
CA GLU A 112 12.06 11.45 -15.37
C GLU A 112 10.77 11.39 -14.55
N ILE A 113 10.79 10.66 -13.43
CA ILE A 113 9.64 10.50 -12.57
C ILE A 113 9.99 10.79 -11.10
N THR A 114 9.00 11.27 -10.38
CA THR A 114 8.97 11.26 -8.92
C THR A 114 8.21 10.03 -8.45
N TRP A 115 8.76 9.31 -7.46
CA TRP A 115 8.09 8.15 -6.90
C TRP A 115 8.36 7.99 -5.40
N THR A 116 7.37 7.40 -4.72
CA THR A 116 7.44 6.96 -3.32
C THR A 116 6.78 5.58 -3.18
N GLN A 117 6.88 4.98 -2.00
CA GLN A 117 6.33 3.67 -1.68
C GLN A 117 5.54 3.73 -0.37
N LEU A 118 4.46 2.96 -0.32
CA LEU A 118 3.64 2.77 0.87
C LEU A 118 3.35 1.28 1.07
N ASP A 119 3.67 0.76 2.26
CA ASP A 119 3.10 -0.50 2.72
C ASP A 119 1.76 -0.21 3.40
N LEU A 120 0.70 -0.92 3.02
CA LEU A 120 -0.64 -0.70 3.58
C LEU A 120 -0.72 -1.04 5.08
N LEU A 121 0.15 -1.92 5.57
CA LEU A 121 0.26 -2.34 6.94
C LEU A 121 1.67 -2.05 7.45
N VAL A 122 1.76 -1.39 8.60
CA VAL A 122 3.06 -1.01 9.20
C VAL A 122 3.59 -2.08 10.15
N LEU A 123 2.79 -3.12 10.40
CA LEU A 123 3.15 -4.25 11.24
C LEU A 123 4.34 -5.01 10.64
N ARG A 124 5.31 -5.35 11.49
CA ARG A 124 6.49 -6.11 11.08
C ARG A 124 6.20 -7.61 11.18
N GLU A 125 6.01 -8.25 10.03
CA GLU A 125 5.69 -9.67 9.92
C GLU A 125 6.30 -10.27 8.65
N THR A 126 6.98 -11.40 8.79
CA THR A 126 7.59 -12.09 7.64
C THR A 126 6.65 -13.13 7.05
N GLN A 127 5.71 -13.65 7.85
CA GLN A 127 4.73 -14.64 7.42
C GLN A 127 3.42 -14.01 6.96
N GLN A 128 3.31 -13.73 5.66
CA GLN A 128 2.02 -13.33 5.06
C GLN A 128 0.86 -14.28 5.40
N PRO A 129 1.04 -15.62 5.45
CA PRO A 129 -0.02 -16.51 5.87
C PRO A 129 -0.54 -16.23 7.29
N TYR A 130 0.26 -15.60 8.17
CA TYR A 130 -0.22 -15.20 9.48
C TYR A 130 -1.25 -14.07 9.38
N ILE A 131 -0.99 -13.07 8.54
CA ILE A 131 -1.94 -11.99 8.27
C ILE A 131 -3.23 -12.59 7.68
N GLU A 132 -3.11 -13.37 6.61
CA GLU A 132 -4.25 -13.92 5.87
C GLU A 132 -5.09 -14.92 6.69
N ASN A 133 -4.43 -15.82 7.44
CA ASN A 133 -5.12 -16.93 8.10
C ASN A 133 -5.44 -16.68 9.58
N HIS A 134 -4.83 -15.67 10.21
CA HIS A 134 -5.09 -15.36 11.62
C HIS A 134 -5.70 -13.97 11.78
N LEU A 135 -5.04 -12.91 11.28
CA LEU A 135 -5.54 -11.55 11.47
C LEU A 135 -6.85 -11.30 10.71
N LEU A 136 -6.90 -11.62 9.41
CA LEU A 136 -8.09 -11.37 8.59
C LEU A 136 -9.28 -12.27 8.93
N LYS A 137 -9.07 -13.37 9.67
CA LYS A 137 -10.15 -14.31 10.06
C LYS A 137 -10.75 -13.99 11.43
N ALA A 138 -10.07 -13.21 12.27
CA ALA A 138 -10.54 -12.85 13.59
C ALA A 138 -11.12 -11.43 13.58
N LYS A 139 -12.30 -11.21 14.18
CA LYS A 139 -12.96 -9.90 14.21
C LYS A 139 -12.04 -8.78 14.73
N ARG A 140 -11.33 -9.01 15.83
CA ARG A 140 -10.35 -8.05 16.37
C ARG A 140 -9.16 -7.84 15.43
N GLY A 141 -8.71 -8.88 14.74
CA GLY A 141 -7.65 -8.77 13.75
C GLY A 141 -8.08 -7.94 12.55
N GLN A 142 -9.32 -8.11 12.07
CA GLN A 142 -9.92 -7.26 11.04
C GLN A 142 -10.00 -5.80 11.49
N ASP A 143 -10.45 -5.53 12.72
CA ASP A 143 -10.54 -4.17 13.24
C ASP A 143 -9.14 -3.51 13.32
N PHE A 144 -8.12 -4.26 13.76
CA PHE A 144 -6.71 -3.80 13.75
C PHE A 144 -6.16 -3.51 12.36
N ILE A 145 -6.52 -4.32 11.37
CA ILE A 145 -6.13 -4.11 9.97
C ILE A 145 -6.86 -2.88 9.39
N LEU A 146 -8.17 -2.75 9.61
CA LEU A 146 -8.97 -1.63 9.12
C LEU A 146 -8.49 -0.28 9.67
N GLU A 147 -8.05 -0.22 10.93
CA GLU A 147 -7.48 1.00 11.49
C GLU A 147 -6.15 1.39 10.84
N GLN A 148 -5.29 0.42 10.49
CA GLN A 148 -4.07 0.71 9.72
C GLN A 148 -4.41 1.17 8.29
N LEU A 149 -5.38 0.51 7.65
CA LEU A 149 -5.84 0.88 6.31
C LEU A 149 -6.46 2.27 6.26
N ALA A 150 -7.09 2.73 7.34
CA ALA A 150 -7.58 4.11 7.44
C ALA A 150 -6.43 5.13 7.34
N VAL A 151 -5.33 4.90 8.07
CA VAL A 151 -4.13 5.75 7.99
C VAL A 151 -3.49 5.66 6.60
N ALA A 152 -3.38 4.46 6.03
CA ALA A 152 -2.87 4.29 4.66
C ALA A 152 -3.74 5.04 3.62
N ASN A 153 -5.06 5.03 3.79
CA ASN A 153 -6.00 5.75 2.93
C ASN A 153 -5.78 7.27 3.01
N GLU A 154 -5.55 7.81 4.21
CA GLU A 154 -5.21 9.22 4.41
C GLU A 154 -3.92 9.57 3.64
N ILE A 155 -2.88 8.75 3.75
CA ILE A 155 -1.61 8.95 3.05
C ILE A 155 -1.81 8.93 1.54
N ILE A 156 -2.48 7.91 0.97
CA ILE A 156 -2.71 7.81 -0.49
C ILE A 156 -3.51 9.02 -0.99
N THR A 157 -4.54 9.43 -0.25
CA THR A 157 -5.40 10.56 -0.62
C THR A 157 -4.64 11.89 -0.57
N ALA A 158 -3.75 12.06 0.41
CA ALA A 158 -2.89 13.23 0.52
C ALA A 158 -1.85 13.28 -0.59
N LEU A 159 -1.25 12.12 -0.93
CA LEU A 159 -0.24 12.00 -1.97
C LEU A 159 -0.79 12.28 -3.37
N LYS A 160 -2.05 11.97 -3.70
CA LYS A 160 -2.65 12.18 -5.04
C LYS A 160 -1.73 11.73 -6.20
N PRO A 161 -1.30 10.46 -6.22
CA PRO A 161 -0.38 9.98 -7.26
C PRO A 161 -1.01 10.03 -8.65
N LYS A 162 -0.19 10.27 -9.69
CA LYS A 162 -0.65 10.16 -11.08
C LYS A 162 -0.92 8.71 -11.48
N VAL A 163 -0.13 7.76 -10.98
CA VAL A 163 -0.28 6.31 -11.21
C VAL A 163 -0.01 5.55 -9.91
N ILE A 164 -0.78 4.50 -9.67
CA ILE A 164 -0.55 3.56 -8.56
C ILE A 164 -0.09 2.21 -9.13
N VAL A 165 0.94 1.62 -8.53
CA VAL A 165 1.41 0.26 -8.85
C VAL A 165 1.31 -0.60 -7.59
N VAL A 166 0.33 -1.50 -7.57
CA VAL A 166 0.10 -2.43 -6.45
C VAL A 166 0.85 -3.73 -6.73
N SER A 167 2.00 -3.90 -6.09
CA SER A 167 2.93 -5.01 -6.32
C SER A 167 2.85 -6.11 -5.26
N ASN A 168 1.65 -6.42 -4.79
CA ASN A 168 1.42 -7.49 -3.83
C ASN A 168 -0.04 -7.96 -3.88
N THR A 169 -0.27 -9.28 -3.90
CA THR A 169 -1.62 -9.86 -3.99
C THR A 169 -2.49 -9.51 -2.79
N LEU A 170 -1.93 -9.55 -1.57
CA LEU A 170 -2.65 -9.18 -0.37
C LEU A 170 -2.93 -7.67 -0.34
N ALA A 171 -1.98 -6.84 -0.79
CA ALA A 171 -2.23 -5.41 -0.92
C ALA A 171 -3.36 -5.10 -1.90
N ARG A 172 -3.43 -5.82 -3.04
CA ARG A 172 -4.58 -5.73 -3.97
C ARG A 172 -5.89 -6.07 -3.28
N GLU A 173 -5.93 -7.12 -2.47
CA GLU A 173 -7.13 -7.48 -1.72
C GLU A 173 -7.52 -6.39 -0.73
N LEU A 174 -6.59 -5.87 0.07
CA LEU A 174 -6.85 -4.82 1.06
C LEU A 174 -7.22 -3.48 0.42
N MET A 175 -6.83 -3.22 -0.82
CA MET A 175 -7.35 -2.10 -1.60
C MET A 175 -8.73 -2.36 -2.22
N SER A 176 -9.38 -3.49 -1.93
CA SER A 176 -10.66 -3.91 -2.53
C SER A 176 -10.59 -4.24 -4.02
N GLY A 177 -9.38 -4.49 -4.56
CA GLY A 177 -9.15 -4.84 -5.97
C GLY A 177 -9.64 -6.25 -6.38
N ASN A 178 -10.19 -7.01 -5.42
CA ASN A 178 -10.88 -8.28 -5.63
C ASN A 178 -12.34 -8.24 -5.15
N SER A 179 -12.85 -7.04 -4.83
CA SER A 179 -14.23 -6.89 -4.38
C SER A 179 -15.20 -7.32 -5.48
N LYS A 180 -16.30 -7.96 -5.08
CA LYS A 180 -17.34 -8.40 -6.01
C LYS A 180 -18.69 -8.44 -5.33
N GLN A 181 -19.72 -8.19 -6.13
CA GLN A 181 -21.10 -8.43 -5.73
C GLN A 181 -21.44 -9.91 -5.95
N LEU A 182 -22.00 -10.54 -4.92
CA LEU A 182 -22.56 -11.88 -4.98
C LEU A 182 -23.95 -11.86 -5.61
N VAL A 183 -24.45 -13.03 -6.01
CA VAL A 183 -25.78 -13.19 -6.63
C VAL A 183 -26.92 -12.66 -5.74
N ASP A 184 -26.73 -12.69 -4.42
CA ASP A 184 -27.70 -12.19 -3.43
C ASP A 184 -27.58 -10.68 -3.13
N GLY A 185 -26.75 -9.96 -3.89
CA GLY A 185 -26.55 -8.52 -3.76
C GLY A 185 -25.55 -8.09 -2.69
N ARG A 186 -25.02 -9.02 -1.87
CA ARG A 186 -23.97 -8.70 -0.89
C ARG A 186 -22.64 -8.43 -1.60
N GLU A 187 -21.89 -7.45 -1.12
CA GLU A 187 -20.50 -7.26 -1.53
C GLU A 187 -19.55 -8.00 -0.59
N VAL A 188 -18.53 -8.61 -1.16
CA VAL A 188 -17.43 -9.27 -0.43
C VAL A 188 -16.08 -8.74 -0.89
N GLY A 189 -15.06 -8.84 -0.03
CA GLY A 189 -13.70 -8.37 -0.34
C GLY A 189 -13.57 -6.84 -0.35
N VAL A 190 -14.44 -6.14 0.38
CA VAL A 190 -14.40 -4.68 0.55
C VAL A 190 -13.63 -4.36 1.82
N TRP A 191 -12.54 -3.60 1.68
CA TRP A 191 -11.63 -3.24 2.77
C TRP A 191 -11.45 -1.72 2.87
N MET A 192 -10.87 -1.10 1.83
CA MET A 192 -10.73 0.36 1.71
C MET A 192 -11.86 1.04 0.92
N ASP A 193 -12.86 0.28 0.49
CA ASP A 193 -14.01 0.77 -0.29
C ASP A 193 -13.67 1.46 -1.63
N TYR A 194 -12.47 1.21 -2.16
CA TYR A 194 -12.14 1.63 -3.52
C TYR A 194 -12.88 0.76 -4.55
N LYS A 195 -13.37 1.44 -5.59
CA LYS A 195 -13.99 0.82 -6.75
C LYS A 195 -13.11 1.04 -7.97
N TYR A 196 -13.11 0.06 -8.87
CA TYR A 196 -12.25 0.03 -10.04
C TYR A 196 -13.07 -0.28 -11.28
N GLU A 197 -12.69 0.34 -12.38
CA GLU A 197 -13.17 0.00 -13.72
C GLU A 197 -11.99 -0.19 -14.66
N PHE A 198 -12.02 -1.24 -15.48
CA PHE A 198 -10.98 -1.46 -16.47
C PHE A 198 -11.10 -0.44 -17.60
N ASP A 199 -10.09 0.41 -17.75
CA ASP A 199 -10.03 1.38 -18.83
C ASP A 199 -9.40 0.74 -20.07
N GLN A 200 -10.21 0.50 -21.10
CA GLN A 200 -9.75 -0.12 -22.35
C GLN A 200 -8.75 0.74 -23.13
N THR A 201 -8.73 2.05 -22.90
CA THR A 201 -7.81 2.98 -23.59
C THR A 201 -6.46 3.01 -22.91
N LEU A 202 -6.46 2.95 -21.57
CA LEU A 202 -5.23 2.85 -20.81
C LEU A 202 -4.72 1.41 -20.76
N GLY A 203 -5.58 0.40 -20.84
CA GLY A 203 -5.23 -1.01 -20.68
C GLY A 203 -5.00 -1.43 -19.22
N THR A 204 -5.55 -0.67 -18.26
CA THR A 204 -5.37 -0.92 -16.82
C THR A 204 -6.61 -0.47 -16.05
N GLU A 205 -6.70 -0.83 -14.77
CA GLU A 205 -7.78 -0.36 -13.90
C GLU A 205 -7.65 1.13 -13.63
N LYS A 206 -8.78 1.83 -13.47
CA LYS A 206 -8.83 3.19 -12.91
C LYS A 206 -9.70 3.20 -11.68
N MET A 207 -9.32 4.02 -10.69
CA MET A 207 -10.15 4.24 -9.52
C MET A 207 -11.40 5.02 -9.90
N VAL A 208 -12.57 4.56 -9.47
CA VAL A 208 -13.84 5.26 -9.65
C VAL A 208 -14.49 5.50 -8.29
N GLN A 209 -15.25 6.59 -8.17
CA GLN A 209 -15.90 6.99 -6.92
C GLN A 209 -14.90 7.21 -5.76
N ALA A 210 -13.65 7.52 -6.07
CA ALA A 210 -12.53 7.60 -5.13
C ALA A 210 -12.16 9.04 -4.73
N GLY A 211 -13.12 9.97 -4.76
CA GLY A 211 -12.90 11.37 -4.40
C GLY A 211 -11.75 12.00 -5.19
N ALA A 212 -10.71 12.47 -4.49
CA ALA A 212 -9.52 13.10 -5.09
C ALA A 212 -8.68 12.14 -5.96
N LEU A 213 -8.88 10.83 -5.84
CA LEU A 213 -8.19 9.80 -6.62
C LEU A 213 -9.02 9.31 -7.81
N ASN A 214 -10.19 9.91 -8.06
CA ASN A 214 -11.06 9.45 -9.14
C ASN A 214 -10.38 9.64 -10.51
N GLY A 215 -10.27 8.55 -11.26
CA GLY A 215 -9.56 8.49 -12.54
C GLY A 215 -8.10 8.08 -12.43
N THR A 216 -7.52 7.98 -11.23
CA THR A 216 -6.13 7.53 -11.05
C THR A 216 -5.97 6.09 -11.58
N PRO A 217 -5.08 5.85 -12.56
CA PRO A 217 -4.77 4.52 -13.06
C PRO A 217 -4.04 3.66 -12.02
N VAL A 218 -4.39 2.39 -11.96
CA VAL A 218 -3.87 1.42 -10.99
C VAL A 218 -3.43 0.15 -11.71
N PHE A 219 -2.16 -0.19 -11.56
CA PHE A 219 -1.59 -1.45 -12.03
C PHE A 219 -1.61 -2.48 -10.91
N PHE A 220 -2.47 -3.50 -11.03
CA PHE A 220 -2.39 -4.69 -10.19
C PHE A 220 -1.39 -5.67 -10.79
N THR A 221 -0.25 -5.85 -10.14
CA THR A 221 0.83 -6.74 -10.59
C THR A 221 1.25 -7.71 -9.48
N ALA A 222 1.98 -8.76 -9.84
CA ALA A 222 2.61 -9.61 -8.83
C ALA A 222 3.79 -8.87 -8.18
N MET A 223 4.50 -9.53 -7.26
CA MET A 223 5.60 -8.87 -6.57
C MET A 223 6.69 -8.41 -7.54
N LEU A 224 7.29 -7.25 -7.28
CA LEU A 224 8.45 -6.79 -8.06
C LEU A 224 9.77 -7.40 -7.56
N SER A 225 9.79 -7.90 -6.33
CA SER A 225 10.93 -8.58 -5.70
C SER A 225 10.49 -9.83 -4.95
N GLY A 226 11.45 -10.68 -4.58
CA GLY A 226 11.20 -11.92 -3.85
C GLY A 226 10.95 -13.15 -4.73
N GLN A 227 10.63 -14.28 -4.11
CA GLN A 227 10.60 -15.59 -4.79
C GLN A 227 9.55 -15.72 -5.89
N LYS A 228 8.43 -14.98 -5.79
CA LYS A 228 7.35 -14.97 -6.78
C LYS A 228 7.32 -13.64 -7.54
N SER A 229 8.49 -13.05 -7.78
CA SER A 229 8.56 -11.82 -8.56
C SER A 229 8.10 -12.06 -10.00
N ILE A 230 7.52 -11.03 -10.63
CA ILE A 230 7.19 -11.07 -12.05
C ILE A 230 8.42 -11.41 -12.92
N ASP A 231 8.17 -12.05 -14.07
CA ASP A 231 9.23 -12.31 -15.04
C ASP A 231 9.72 -11.02 -15.71
N ARG A 232 10.90 -11.10 -16.34
CA ARG A 232 11.54 -9.95 -17.00
C ARG A 232 10.69 -9.32 -18.10
N GLY A 233 9.95 -10.12 -18.87
CA GLY A 233 9.09 -9.61 -19.93
C GLY A 233 7.89 -8.86 -19.37
N THR A 234 7.28 -9.37 -18.30
CA THR A 234 6.20 -8.68 -17.58
C THR A 234 6.70 -7.40 -16.92
N PHE A 235 7.89 -7.41 -16.32
CA PHE A 235 8.52 -6.20 -15.79
C PHE A 235 8.74 -5.14 -16.88
N GLN A 236 9.31 -5.53 -18.03
CA GLN A 236 9.52 -4.62 -19.16
C GLN A 236 8.19 -4.03 -19.67
N ARG A 237 7.14 -4.85 -19.78
CA ARG A 237 5.81 -4.38 -20.16
C ARG A 237 5.26 -3.37 -19.15
N LEU A 238 5.42 -3.62 -17.84
CA LEU A 238 4.99 -2.69 -16.81
C LEU A 238 5.68 -1.33 -16.96
N VAL A 239 7.00 -1.30 -17.18
CA VAL A 239 7.75 -0.05 -17.41
C VAL A 239 7.19 0.72 -18.61
N TRP A 240 7.05 0.05 -19.76
CA TRP A 240 6.47 0.65 -20.97
C TRP A 240 5.05 1.18 -20.71
N HIS A 241 4.25 0.44 -19.96
CA HIS A 241 2.86 0.80 -19.70
C HIS A 241 2.74 2.00 -18.76
N ILE A 242 3.62 2.10 -17.75
CA ILE A 242 3.72 3.29 -16.90
C ILE A 242 4.06 4.52 -17.74
N ASP A 243 5.05 4.44 -18.63
CA ASP A 243 5.40 5.54 -19.53
C ASP A 243 4.20 5.98 -20.39
N ALA A 244 3.53 5.01 -21.03
CA ALA A 244 2.40 5.27 -21.90
C ALA A 244 1.21 5.91 -21.18
N VAL A 245 0.96 5.54 -19.91
CA VAL A 245 -0.10 6.15 -19.11
C VAL A 245 0.28 7.56 -18.66
N LEU A 246 1.51 7.76 -18.17
CA LEU A 246 1.98 9.08 -17.75
C LEU A 246 2.02 10.07 -18.91
N GLY A 247 2.42 9.64 -20.11
CA GLY A 247 2.47 10.49 -21.30
C GLY A 247 1.10 10.88 -21.89
N LYS A 248 0.00 10.26 -21.47
CA LYS A 248 -1.37 10.65 -21.88
C LYS A 248 -1.98 11.72 -20.98
N GLY A 249 -1.36 12.01 -19.83
CA GLY A 249 -1.79 13.05 -18.89
C GLY A 249 -1.08 14.39 -19.06
N GLU A 250 -0.14 14.49 -20.00
CA GLU A 250 0.50 15.72 -20.49
C GLU A 250 -0.29 16.31 -21.67
#